data_AF-A0A7I9UWP0-F1
#
_entry.id   AF-A0A7I9UWP0-F1
#
_cell.length_a   1.000
_cell.length_b   1.000
_cell.length_c   1.000
_cell.angle_alpha   90.00
_cell.angle_beta   90.00
_cell.angle_gamma   90.00
#
_symmetry.space_group_name_H-M   'P 1'
#
loop_
_entity.id
_entity.type
_entity.pdbx_description
1 polymer ?
#
loop_
_entity_poly.entity_id
_entity_poly.type
_entity_poly.pdbx_seq_one_letter_code
_entity_poly.pdbx_strand_id
1 'polypeptide(L)'
;MINHKVRTHRSAEDFPIEEHLAYKIAQIAVDPVEVPAETAEMIINRVIDNASVSAASVTRRPVTTARAQAVSHPAKPGAQVFGVNGNYSPEWAAWANGVAVRELDFHDTFLAAEYSHPGDNIPPLVAVAQHKGVSGHDLIRGLATAYEVQIDLVRGISLHKHKIDHVAHLGPSAAAGIGTMLGLDIDTIYQAVGQALHLTTATRQSRKGQISSWKAYAPALAGKVAIEAVDRAMRGEGAPSPIWEGEDGVIAWLLDGPDAEYTVPLPGPGEPKRAILDSYTKEHSAEYQSQAPIDLARRMRSRIDNLEDIESIVLHTSNHTHVVIGTGSNDPQKFDPTASRETLDHSVMYIFAVALQDGTWDHVESYAPERAARPDTVELWRKISTVEDPEWTRRYHSEDPDEKAFGARAVITLKDGTVITDELAVADAHPLGARPFAREQYKEKFTKLANGVIAPAEQERFLTAAEGLDSIAGGGLSALNIVVEKSVLDGAPAIGGGIF
;
A
#
# COMPACT_ATOMS: atom_id res chain seq x y z
N MET A 1 2.94 -9.25 -22.81
CA MET A 1 3.27 -9.76 -21.47
C MET A 1 3.81 -11.18 -21.62
N ILE A 2 4.89 -11.51 -20.93
CA ILE A 2 5.59 -12.79 -20.97
C ILE A 2 5.45 -13.46 -19.60
N ASN A 3 5.02 -14.72 -19.58
CA ASN A 3 4.96 -15.53 -18.36
C ASN A 3 6.30 -16.23 -18.14
N HIS A 4 7.00 -15.87 -17.06
CA HIS A 4 8.29 -16.47 -16.70
C HIS A 4 8.10 -17.56 -15.64
N LYS A 5 8.52 -18.78 -15.96
CA LYS A 5 8.63 -19.86 -14.99
C LYS A 5 9.86 -19.65 -14.13
N VAL A 6 9.68 -19.76 -12.81
CA VAL A 6 10.72 -19.50 -11.81
C VAL A 6 10.72 -20.68 -10.84
N ARG A 7 11.81 -21.43 -10.80
CA ARG A 7 11.98 -22.62 -9.95
C ARG A 7 13.36 -22.62 -9.30
N THR A 8 13.58 -23.49 -8.34
CA THR A 8 14.91 -23.71 -7.77
C THR A 8 15.82 -24.45 -8.76
N HIS A 9 17.10 -24.11 -8.76
CA HIS A 9 18.19 -24.73 -9.50
C HIS A 9 19.32 -25.09 -8.53
N ARG A 10 19.87 -26.30 -8.65
CA ARG A 10 21.05 -26.70 -7.85
C ARG A 10 22.29 -25.94 -8.30
N SER A 11 23.24 -25.74 -7.40
CA SER A 11 24.49 -25.03 -7.70
C SER A 11 25.34 -25.69 -8.80
N ALA A 12 25.11 -26.97 -9.10
CA ALA A 12 25.78 -27.72 -10.16
C ALA A 12 25.06 -27.65 -11.53
N GLU A 13 23.86 -27.09 -11.60
CA GLU A 13 23.13 -26.90 -12.86
C GLU A 13 23.69 -25.70 -13.62
N ASP A 14 23.79 -25.82 -14.94
CA ASP A 14 24.06 -24.67 -15.80
C ASP A 14 22.79 -23.81 -15.87
N PHE A 15 22.83 -22.64 -15.25
CA PHE A 15 21.72 -21.70 -15.17
C PHE A 15 22.26 -20.29 -15.45
N PRO A 16 22.14 -19.81 -16.70
CA PRO A 16 22.74 -18.55 -17.10
C PRO A 16 22.02 -17.35 -16.48
N ILE A 17 22.76 -16.26 -16.25
CA ILE A 17 22.26 -15.07 -15.56
C ILE A 17 21.01 -14.49 -16.22
N GLU A 18 20.91 -14.59 -17.54
CA GLU A 18 19.80 -14.11 -18.35
C GLU A 18 18.47 -14.83 -18.06
N GLU A 19 18.53 -16.03 -17.47
CA GLU A 19 17.36 -16.78 -17.06
C GLU A 19 16.87 -16.41 -15.65
N HIS A 20 17.69 -15.72 -14.85
CA HIS A 20 17.31 -15.27 -13.51
C HIS A 20 16.13 -14.28 -13.58
N LEU A 21 15.15 -14.41 -12.69
CA LEU A 21 14.05 -13.46 -12.54
C LEU A 21 14.57 -12.06 -12.19
N ALA A 22 15.61 -11.97 -11.36
CA ALA A 22 16.28 -10.69 -11.05
C ALA A 22 16.84 -10.02 -12.30
N TYR A 23 17.37 -10.81 -13.25
CA TYR A 23 17.91 -10.26 -14.49
C TYR A 23 16.78 -9.83 -15.43
N LYS A 24 15.70 -10.62 -15.54
CA LYS A 24 14.49 -10.23 -16.28
C LYS A 24 13.87 -8.93 -15.74
N ILE A 25 13.82 -8.75 -14.42
CA ILE A 25 13.42 -7.49 -13.78
C ILE A 25 14.38 -6.36 -14.17
N ALA A 26 15.69 -6.60 -14.15
CA ALA A 26 16.68 -5.61 -14.57
C ALA A 26 16.54 -5.23 -16.06
N GLN A 27 16.23 -6.19 -16.94
CA GLN A 27 15.94 -5.95 -18.36
C GLN A 27 14.75 -5.00 -18.54
N ILE A 28 13.69 -5.19 -17.77
CA ILE A 28 12.51 -4.31 -17.80
C ILE A 28 12.87 -2.92 -17.28
N ALA A 29 13.72 -2.83 -16.26
CA ALA A 29 14.14 -1.56 -15.69
C ALA A 29 15.01 -0.73 -16.63
N VAL A 30 15.87 -1.36 -17.44
CA VAL A 30 16.68 -0.66 -18.45
C VAL A 30 15.95 -0.40 -19.77
N ASP A 31 14.75 -0.97 -19.96
CA ASP A 31 13.98 -0.79 -21.19
C ASP A 31 13.61 0.71 -21.37
N PRO A 32 14.04 1.35 -22.48
CA PRO A 32 13.77 2.76 -22.73
C PRO A 32 12.32 3.05 -23.11
N VAL A 33 11.43 2.06 -23.18
CA VAL A 33 10.00 2.24 -23.51
C VAL A 33 9.39 3.44 -22.78
N GLU A 34 8.64 4.24 -23.54
CA GLU A 34 7.98 5.43 -23.03
C GLU A 34 6.83 5.07 -22.09
N VAL A 35 6.64 5.89 -21.04
CA VAL A 35 5.53 5.73 -20.12
C VAL A 35 4.26 6.23 -20.81
N PRO A 36 3.20 5.41 -20.94
CA PRO A 36 1.95 5.88 -21.51
C PRO A 36 1.35 7.04 -20.72
N ALA A 37 0.67 7.95 -21.40
CA ALA A 37 0.08 9.14 -20.76
C ALA A 37 -0.84 8.79 -19.58
N GLU A 38 -1.73 7.81 -19.72
CA GLU A 38 -2.61 7.36 -18.63
C GLU A 38 -1.84 6.80 -17.42
N THR A 39 -0.71 6.14 -17.65
CA THR A 39 0.17 5.63 -16.59
C THR A 39 0.82 6.78 -15.86
N ALA A 40 1.35 7.78 -16.60
CA ALA A 40 1.90 9.00 -16.01
C ALA A 40 0.85 9.78 -15.19
N GLU A 41 -0.37 9.94 -15.72
CA GLU A 41 -1.47 10.58 -15.01
C GLU A 41 -1.84 9.84 -13.72
N MET A 42 -1.82 8.51 -13.72
CA MET A 42 -2.06 7.71 -12.53
C MET A 42 -0.91 7.82 -11.52
N ILE A 43 0.35 7.90 -11.98
CA ILE A 43 1.50 8.15 -11.10
C ILE A 43 1.31 9.48 -10.36
N ILE A 44 0.92 10.54 -11.07
CA ILE A 44 0.63 11.84 -10.47
C ILE A 44 -0.50 11.71 -9.43
N ASN A 45 -1.57 11.01 -9.76
CA ASN A 45 -2.66 10.74 -8.82
C ASN A 45 -2.16 10.05 -7.54
N ARG A 46 -1.25 9.07 -7.66
CA ARG A 46 -0.68 8.34 -6.51
C ARG A 46 0.26 9.18 -5.68
N VAL A 47 1.00 10.12 -6.28
CA VAL A 47 1.81 11.12 -5.56
C VAL A 47 0.90 12.03 -4.71
N ILE A 48 -0.22 12.50 -5.27
CA ILE A 48 -1.22 13.28 -4.53
C ILE A 48 -1.83 12.44 -3.39
N ASP A 49 -2.18 11.18 -3.67
CA ASP A 49 -2.73 10.26 -2.65
C ASP A 49 -1.76 10.04 -1.47
N ASN A 50 -0.48 9.79 -1.76
CA ASN A 50 0.58 9.63 -0.76
C ASN A 50 0.72 10.88 0.13
N ALA A 51 0.70 12.06 -0.47
CA ALA A 51 0.75 13.33 0.26
C ALA A 51 -0.50 13.54 1.13
N SER A 52 -1.67 13.08 0.66
CA SER A 52 -2.94 13.13 1.41
C SER A 52 -2.84 12.33 2.71
N VAL A 53 -2.32 11.10 2.63
CA VAL A 53 -2.19 10.23 3.80
C VAL A 53 -1.09 10.73 4.74
N SER A 54 0.02 11.23 4.20
CA SER A 54 1.08 11.87 4.99
C SER A 54 0.57 13.08 5.77
N ALA A 55 -0.31 13.90 5.17
CA ALA A 55 -0.92 15.04 5.83
C ALA A 55 -1.76 14.59 7.03
N ALA A 56 -2.69 13.66 6.82
CA ALA A 56 -3.56 13.16 7.89
C ALA A 56 -2.79 12.46 9.02
N SER A 57 -1.61 11.89 8.75
CA SER A 57 -0.82 11.15 9.72
C SER A 57 0.27 11.97 10.42
N VAL A 58 0.52 13.23 10.02
CA VAL A 58 1.74 13.98 10.37
C VAL A 58 1.99 14.17 11.87
N THR A 59 0.92 14.20 12.67
CA THR A 59 0.95 14.36 14.12
C THR A 59 0.87 13.03 14.87
N ARG A 60 0.75 11.89 14.17
CA ARG A 60 0.75 10.58 14.82
C ARG A 60 2.12 10.26 15.40
N ARG A 61 2.11 9.53 16.52
CA ARG A 61 3.32 9.18 17.27
C ARG A 61 4.35 8.45 16.41
N PRO A 62 4.01 7.41 15.61
CA PRO A 62 4.99 6.73 14.76
C PRO A 62 5.64 7.65 13.73
N VAL A 63 4.85 8.51 13.09
CA VAL A 63 5.34 9.50 12.12
C VAL A 63 6.28 10.51 12.78
N THR A 64 5.93 10.97 13.99
CA THR A 64 6.76 11.87 14.79
C THR A 64 8.09 11.21 15.19
N THR A 65 8.06 9.94 15.58
CA THR A 65 9.28 9.16 15.89
C THR A 65 10.17 8.97 14.64
N ALA A 66 9.60 8.57 13.50
CA ALA A 66 10.35 8.37 12.27
C ALA A 66 10.97 9.67 11.74
N ARG A 67 10.21 10.78 11.81
CA ARG A 67 10.71 12.12 11.50
C ARG A 67 11.87 12.51 12.42
N ALA A 68 11.75 12.28 13.73
CA ALA A 68 12.82 12.57 14.69
C ALA A 68 14.10 11.77 14.40
N GLN A 69 13.98 10.50 14.00
CA GLN A 69 15.13 9.71 13.54
C GLN A 69 15.76 10.33 12.30
N ALA A 70 14.97 10.68 11.29
CA ALA A 70 15.50 11.21 10.04
C ALA A 70 16.18 12.58 10.20
N VAL A 71 15.64 13.47 11.04
CA VAL A 71 16.22 14.80 11.23
C VAL A 71 17.61 14.78 11.90
N SER A 72 17.96 13.68 12.57
CA SER A 72 19.30 13.46 13.13
C SER A 72 20.36 13.10 12.07
N HIS A 73 19.98 12.96 10.80
CA HIS A 73 20.88 12.62 9.69
C HIS A 73 20.85 13.67 8.58
N PRO A 74 21.37 14.89 8.79
CA PRO A 74 21.41 15.93 7.75
C PRO A 74 22.38 15.55 6.61
N ALA A 75 22.02 15.91 5.37
CA ALA A 75 22.85 15.67 4.17
C ALA A 75 22.78 16.82 3.16
N LYS A 76 23.85 17.01 2.38
CA LYS A 76 23.93 17.99 1.27
C LYS A 76 24.74 17.41 0.07
N PRO A 77 24.14 17.19 -1.11
CA PRO A 77 22.69 17.22 -1.36
C PRO A 77 21.96 16.19 -0.50
N GLY A 78 20.65 16.32 -0.36
CA GLY A 78 19.82 15.45 0.49
C GLY A 78 18.39 15.42 -0.01
N ALA A 79 17.54 14.75 0.76
CA ALA A 79 16.11 14.63 0.52
C ALA A 79 15.31 15.29 1.65
N GLN A 80 14.07 15.64 1.39
CA GLN A 80 13.23 16.34 2.35
C GLN A 80 12.34 15.37 3.13
N VAL A 81 12.11 15.70 4.39
CA VAL A 81 11.19 14.98 5.27
C VAL A 81 9.87 15.74 5.34
N PHE A 82 8.78 15.02 5.12
CA PHE A 82 7.44 15.57 5.11
C PHE A 82 7.14 16.36 6.40
N GLY A 83 6.57 17.55 6.23
CA GLY A 83 6.16 18.44 7.30
C GLY A 83 7.27 19.35 7.84
N VAL A 84 8.55 19.14 7.49
CA VAL A 84 9.66 19.98 8.00
C VAL A 84 10.55 20.52 6.89
N ASN A 85 11.25 21.61 7.21
CA ASN A 85 12.28 22.18 6.36
C ASN A 85 13.64 21.49 6.61
N GLY A 86 14.44 21.32 5.57
CA GLY A 86 15.79 20.77 5.67
C GLY A 86 16.10 19.74 4.59
N ASN A 87 17.33 19.25 4.58
CA ASN A 87 17.79 18.17 3.72
C ASN A 87 18.48 17.11 4.58
N TYR A 88 18.09 15.87 4.38
CA TYR A 88 18.50 14.72 5.18
C TYR A 88 18.98 13.60 4.26
N SER A 89 19.68 12.61 4.82
CA SER A 89 20.13 11.47 4.03
C SER A 89 18.92 10.77 3.39
N PRO A 90 18.99 10.43 2.08
CA PRO A 90 17.83 9.98 1.31
C PRO A 90 17.16 8.73 1.90
N GLU A 91 17.94 7.81 2.44
CA GLU A 91 17.47 6.59 3.07
C GLU A 91 16.68 6.85 4.36
N TRP A 92 17.00 7.93 5.07
CA TRP A 92 16.28 8.36 6.28
C TRP A 92 15.06 9.22 5.95
N ALA A 93 15.13 10.04 4.90
CA ALA A 93 13.96 10.75 4.39
C ALA A 93 12.90 9.76 3.86
N ALA A 94 13.32 8.74 3.10
CA ALA A 94 12.47 7.65 2.64
C ALA A 94 11.82 6.90 3.81
N TRP A 95 12.59 6.62 4.87
CA TRP A 95 12.08 6.03 6.11
C TRP A 95 10.98 6.86 6.75
N ALA A 96 11.23 8.15 7.00
CA ALA A 96 10.24 9.02 7.65
C ALA A 96 8.97 9.21 6.80
N ASN A 97 9.14 9.44 5.50
CA ASN A 97 8.03 9.67 4.59
C ASN A 97 7.23 8.39 4.33
N GLY A 98 7.90 7.24 4.25
CA GLY A 98 7.24 5.93 4.14
C GLY A 98 6.36 5.61 5.36
N VAL A 99 6.85 5.90 6.57
CA VAL A 99 6.03 5.74 7.78
C VAL A 99 4.80 6.64 7.73
N ALA A 100 4.94 7.91 7.31
CA ALA A 100 3.82 8.85 7.18
C ALA A 100 2.75 8.35 6.21
N VAL A 101 3.15 7.85 5.04
CA VAL A 101 2.26 7.31 4.01
C VAL A 101 1.56 6.03 4.47
N ARG A 102 2.26 5.15 5.20
CA ARG A 102 1.70 3.84 5.58
C ARG A 102 0.84 3.86 6.84
N GLU A 103 1.06 4.83 7.74
CA GLU A 103 0.51 4.84 9.10
C GLU A 103 -1.01 4.62 9.17
N LEU A 104 -1.79 5.22 8.26
CA LEU A 104 -3.25 5.12 8.29
C LEU A 104 -3.81 3.97 7.46
N ASP A 105 -2.95 3.24 6.73
CA ASP A 105 -3.36 2.18 5.78
C ASP A 105 -4.35 2.67 4.72
N PHE A 106 -4.11 3.89 4.22
CA PHE A 106 -5.11 4.67 3.49
C PHE A 106 -4.65 5.12 2.09
N HIS A 107 -3.50 4.66 1.63
CA HIS A 107 -3.07 4.83 0.24
C HIS A 107 -3.46 3.60 -0.58
N ASP A 108 -2.99 3.55 -1.83
CA ASP A 108 -3.36 2.50 -2.77
C ASP A 108 -2.89 1.10 -2.39
N THR A 109 -3.45 0.15 -3.13
CA THR A 109 -3.31 -1.27 -2.86
C THR A 109 -3.65 -2.08 -4.10
N PHE A 110 -3.13 -3.30 -4.14
CA PHE A 110 -3.33 -4.24 -5.23
C PHE A 110 -3.41 -5.67 -4.67
N LEU A 111 -4.31 -6.49 -5.23
CA LEU A 111 -4.57 -7.84 -4.74
C LEU A 111 -4.62 -8.84 -5.89
N ALA A 112 -3.69 -9.79 -5.87
CA ALA A 112 -3.62 -10.93 -6.78
C ALA A 112 -3.38 -12.25 -6.00
N ALA A 113 -2.29 -12.96 -6.27
CA ALA A 113 -1.88 -14.13 -5.48
C ALA A 113 -1.35 -13.71 -4.09
N GLU A 114 -0.72 -12.54 -4.04
CA GLU A 114 -0.40 -11.77 -2.84
C GLU A 114 -1.25 -10.49 -2.78
N TYR A 115 -1.14 -9.71 -1.70
CA TYR A 115 -1.64 -8.35 -1.61
C TYR A 115 -0.52 -7.39 -1.23
N SER A 116 -0.59 -6.17 -1.74
CA SER A 116 0.45 -5.18 -1.57
C SER A 116 -0.10 -3.76 -1.51
N HIS A 117 0.81 -2.84 -1.23
CA HIS A 117 0.60 -1.41 -1.30
C HIS A 117 1.65 -0.80 -2.23
N PRO A 118 1.40 -0.75 -3.56
CA PRO A 118 2.39 -0.29 -4.51
C PRO A 118 2.86 1.16 -4.31
N GLY A 119 2.01 2.01 -3.71
CA GLY A 119 2.32 3.38 -3.31
C GLY A 119 3.45 3.51 -2.31
N ASP A 120 3.81 2.45 -1.58
CA ASP A 120 5.00 2.44 -0.72
C ASP A 120 6.32 2.61 -1.50
N ASN A 121 6.31 2.47 -2.84
CA ASN A 121 7.47 2.81 -3.69
C ASN A 121 7.72 4.31 -3.84
N ILE A 122 6.71 5.17 -3.64
CA ILE A 122 6.84 6.60 -3.90
C ILE A 122 7.86 7.28 -2.98
N PRO A 123 7.83 7.07 -1.64
CA PRO A 123 8.77 7.72 -0.73
C PRO A 123 10.25 7.46 -1.03
N PRO A 124 10.73 6.22 -1.26
CA PRO A 124 12.14 5.99 -1.57
C PRO A 124 12.57 6.56 -2.92
N LEU A 125 11.73 6.48 -3.97
CA LEU A 125 12.07 7.06 -5.27
C LEU A 125 12.12 8.58 -5.21
N VAL A 126 11.13 9.24 -4.58
CA VAL A 126 11.13 10.71 -4.40
C VAL A 126 12.37 11.16 -3.62
N ALA A 127 12.75 10.46 -2.55
CA ALA A 127 13.91 10.82 -1.75
C ALA A 127 15.21 10.75 -2.56
N VAL A 128 15.42 9.67 -3.33
CA VAL A 128 16.61 9.55 -4.21
C VAL A 128 16.55 10.59 -5.33
N ALA A 129 15.37 10.84 -5.91
CA ALA A 129 15.19 11.81 -6.98
C ALA A 129 15.58 13.22 -6.54
N GLN A 130 15.14 13.64 -5.35
CA GLN A 130 15.53 14.91 -4.72
C GLN A 130 17.04 14.97 -4.47
N HIS A 131 17.62 13.91 -3.90
CA HIS A 131 19.05 13.85 -3.59
C HIS A 131 19.93 13.89 -4.85
N LYS A 132 19.52 13.22 -5.93
CA LYS A 132 20.26 13.18 -7.21
C LYS A 132 19.91 14.33 -8.16
N GLY A 133 18.85 15.08 -7.88
CA GLY A 133 18.42 16.21 -8.71
C GLY A 133 17.90 15.79 -10.09
N VAL A 134 17.32 14.60 -10.23
CA VAL A 134 16.72 14.13 -11.49
C VAL A 134 15.43 14.89 -11.83
N SER A 135 14.96 14.76 -13.07
CA SER A 135 13.73 15.41 -13.52
C SER A 135 12.47 14.66 -13.05
N GLY A 136 11.32 15.32 -13.12
CA GLY A 136 10.04 14.67 -12.85
C GLY A 136 9.67 13.60 -13.87
N HIS A 137 10.07 13.77 -15.14
CA HIS A 137 9.97 12.73 -16.16
C HIS A 137 10.73 11.46 -15.76
N ASP A 138 11.96 11.58 -15.26
CA ASP A 138 12.76 10.43 -14.78
C ASP A 138 12.11 9.75 -13.57
N LEU A 139 11.54 10.53 -12.65
CA LEU A 139 10.80 10.00 -11.50
C LEU A 139 9.54 9.23 -11.96
N ILE A 140 8.80 9.73 -12.95
CA ILE A 140 7.65 9.03 -13.53
C ILE A 140 8.08 7.70 -14.14
N ARG A 141 9.17 7.67 -14.90
CA ARG A 141 9.74 6.42 -15.45
C ARG A 141 10.09 5.43 -14.35
N GLY A 142 10.77 5.88 -13.30
CA GLY A 142 11.11 5.05 -12.15
C GLY A 142 9.90 4.47 -11.44
N LEU A 143 8.88 5.29 -11.19
CA LEU A 143 7.64 4.86 -10.54
C LEU A 143 6.85 3.88 -11.40
N ALA A 144 6.80 4.08 -12.73
CA ALA A 144 6.19 3.12 -13.63
C ALA A 144 6.85 1.74 -13.52
N THR A 145 8.19 1.66 -13.52
CA THR A 145 8.91 0.40 -13.32
C THR A 145 8.64 -0.20 -11.95
N ALA A 146 8.68 0.60 -10.88
CA ALA A 146 8.51 0.10 -9.51
C ALA A 146 7.12 -0.53 -9.32
N TYR A 147 6.08 0.15 -9.80
CA TYR A 147 4.72 -0.39 -9.77
C TYR A 147 4.57 -1.65 -10.60
N GLU A 148 5.13 -1.67 -11.82
CA GLU A 148 5.10 -2.87 -12.69
C GLU A 148 5.68 -4.07 -11.97
N VAL A 149 6.92 -3.96 -11.50
CA VAL A 149 7.66 -5.05 -10.85
C VAL A 149 6.93 -5.56 -9.62
N GLN A 150 6.44 -4.67 -8.74
CA GLN A 150 5.75 -5.12 -7.53
C GLN A 150 4.43 -5.82 -7.85
N ILE A 151 3.62 -5.25 -8.75
CA ILE A 151 2.31 -5.80 -9.09
C ILE A 151 2.45 -7.16 -9.77
N ASP A 152 3.43 -7.31 -10.64
CA ASP A 152 3.72 -8.56 -11.33
C ASP A 152 4.27 -9.65 -10.40
N LEU A 153 5.15 -9.30 -9.46
CA LEU A 153 5.55 -10.22 -8.38
C LEU A 153 4.36 -10.64 -7.52
N VAL A 154 3.43 -9.72 -7.24
CA VAL A 154 2.20 -9.98 -6.48
C VAL A 154 1.22 -10.88 -7.23
N ARG A 155 1.19 -10.81 -8.57
CA ARG A 155 0.45 -11.74 -9.43
C ARG A 155 1.03 -13.15 -9.36
N GLY A 156 2.36 -13.28 -9.39
CA GLY A 156 3.01 -14.57 -9.55
C GLY A 156 3.36 -15.31 -8.25
N ILE A 157 3.58 -14.62 -7.12
CA ILE A 157 4.17 -15.21 -5.91
C ILE A 157 3.41 -14.77 -4.65
N SER A 158 2.74 -15.73 -3.99
CA SER A 158 2.09 -15.53 -2.69
C SER A 158 3.06 -15.72 -1.51
N LEU A 159 3.44 -14.64 -0.84
CA LEU A 159 4.28 -14.64 0.37
C LEU A 159 3.45 -14.95 1.63
N HIS A 160 2.18 -14.56 1.63
CA HIS A 160 1.23 -14.69 2.72
C HIS A 160 0.93 -16.15 3.07
N LYS A 161 0.91 -17.03 2.04
CA LYS A 161 0.84 -18.49 2.22
C LYS A 161 1.93 -18.98 3.18
N HIS A 162 3.11 -18.37 3.10
CA HIS A 162 4.33 -18.71 3.84
C HIS A 162 4.58 -17.86 5.09
N LYS A 163 3.63 -16.99 5.45
CA LYS A 163 3.75 -16.05 6.58
C LYS A 163 4.97 -15.13 6.46
N ILE A 164 5.32 -14.79 5.23
CA ILE A 164 6.27 -13.72 4.91
C ILE A 164 5.48 -12.43 4.67
N ASP A 165 6.04 -11.31 5.10
CA ASP A 165 5.45 -10.00 4.90
C ASP A 165 5.57 -9.59 3.42
N HIS A 166 4.51 -8.99 2.85
CA HIS A 166 4.44 -8.62 1.43
C HIS A 166 5.51 -7.59 1.02
N VAL A 167 6.13 -6.92 1.99
CA VAL A 167 7.22 -5.96 1.76
C VAL A 167 8.46 -6.61 1.12
N ALA A 168 8.57 -7.95 1.12
CA ALA A 168 9.62 -8.64 0.39
C ALA A 168 9.52 -8.43 -1.15
N HIS A 169 8.33 -8.14 -1.68
CA HIS A 169 8.16 -7.72 -3.08
C HIS A 169 8.45 -6.22 -3.28
N LEU A 170 8.34 -5.41 -2.22
CA LEU A 170 8.56 -3.96 -2.29
C LEU A 170 10.05 -3.62 -2.47
N GLY A 171 10.95 -4.25 -1.71
CA GLY A 171 12.39 -4.05 -1.82
C GLY A 171 12.94 -4.14 -3.27
N PRO A 172 12.78 -5.28 -3.97
CA PRO A 172 13.24 -5.43 -5.34
C PRO A 172 12.56 -4.46 -6.31
N SER A 173 11.27 -4.15 -6.11
CA SER A 173 10.55 -3.19 -6.96
C SER A 173 11.07 -1.76 -6.84
N ALA A 174 11.37 -1.30 -5.62
CA ALA A 174 11.95 0.01 -5.37
C ALA A 174 13.38 0.09 -5.94
N ALA A 175 14.18 -0.97 -5.80
CA ALA A 175 15.53 -1.03 -6.38
C ALA A 175 15.50 -0.93 -7.92
N ALA A 176 14.61 -1.67 -8.58
CA ALA A 176 14.43 -1.61 -10.03
C ALA A 176 13.93 -0.22 -10.50
N GLY A 177 12.99 0.38 -9.78
CA GLY A 177 12.49 1.73 -10.05
C GLY A 177 13.56 2.81 -9.90
N ILE A 178 14.35 2.76 -8.84
CA ILE A 178 15.51 3.66 -8.66
C ILE A 178 16.52 3.46 -9.80
N GLY A 179 16.79 2.21 -10.18
CA GLY A 179 17.65 1.88 -11.31
C GLY A 179 17.21 2.52 -12.62
N THR A 180 15.91 2.42 -12.93
CA THR A 180 15.30 3.05 -14.11
C THR A 180 15.42 4.57 -14.06
N MET A 181 15.06 5.17 -12.92
CA MET A 181 15.08 6.62 -12.70
C MET A 181 16.48 7.23 -12.85
N LEU A 182 17.52 6.49 -12.45
CA LEU A 182 18.91 6.94 -12.54
C LEU A 182 19.60 6.52 -13.84
N GLY A 183 18.93 5.75 -14.71
CA GLY A 183 19.52 5.22 -15.94
C GLY A 183 20.71 4.29 -15.70
N LEU A 184 20.64 3.46 -14.65
CA LEU A 184 21.72 2.52 -14.31
C LEU A 184 21.80 1.38 -15.33
N ASP A 185 22.97 0.75 -15.40
CA ASP A 185 23.17 -0.45 -16.21
C ASP A 185 22.47 -1.69 -15.60
N ILE A 186 22.24 -2.67 -16.47
CA ILE A 186 21.50 -3.89 -16.12
C ILE A 186 22.18 -4.69 -14.99
N ASP A 187 23.51 -4.73 -14.94
CA ASP A 187 24.25 -5.50 -13.95
C ASP A 187 24.12 -4.85 -12.56
N THR A 188 24.21 -3.52 -12.49
CA THR A 188 23.98 -2.77 -11.25
C THR A 188 22.57 -3.01 -10.70
N ILE A 189 21.55 -2.97 -11.57
CA ILE A 189 20.16 -3.19 -11.17
C ILE A 189 19.95 -4.63 -10.70
N TYR A 190 20.52 -5.60 -11.42
CA TYR A 190 20.47 -7.02 -11.06
C TYR A 190 21.00 -7.27 -9.64
N GLN A 191 22.16 -6.69 -9.29
CA GLN A 191 22.74 -6.83 -7.95
C GLN A 191 21.88 -6.15 -6.88
N ALA A 192 21.35 -4.95 -7.16
CA ALA A 192 20.52 -4.21 -6.23
C ALA A 192 19.21 -4.95 -5.92
N VAL A 193 18.55 -5.49 -6.94
CA VAL A 193 17.31 -6.31 -6.80
C VAL A 193 17.56 -7.53 -5.93
N GLY A 194 18.66 -8.25 -6.17
CA GLY A 194 19.02 -9.44 -5.38
C GLY A 194 19.22 -9.13 -3.90
N GLN A 195 20.01 -8.10 -3.58
CA GLN A 195 20.22 -7.71 -2.19
C GLN A 195 18.95 -7.18 -1.54
N ALA A 196 18.17 -6.37 -2.25
CA ALA A 196 16.96 -5.77 -1.69
C ALA A 196 15.95 -6.86 -1.30
N LEU A 197 15.74 -7.88 -2.14
CA LEU A 197 14.90 -9.01 -1.77
C LEU A 197 15.46 -9.76 -0.55
N HIS A 198 16.76 -10.10 -0.57
CA HIS A 198 17.40 -10.85 0.52
C HIS A 198 17.19 -10.21 1.90
N LEU A 199 17.23 -8.88 1.98
CA LEU A 199 17.16 -8.13 3.23
C LEU A 199 15.75 -7.67 3.61
N THR A 200 14.74 -7.88 2.75
CA THR A 200 13.35 -7.45 2.99
C THR A 200 12.39 -8.61 3.27
N THR A 201 12.90 -9.84 3.39
CA THR A 201 12.13 -10.99 3.84
C THR A 201 11.96 -10.98 5.36
N ALA A 202 10.86 -10.40 5.84
CA ALA A 202 10.46 -10.41 7.24
C ALA A 202 9.29 -11.39 7.47
N THR A 203 9.18 -11.92 8.68
CA THR A 203 7.97 -12.68 9.07
C THR A 203 6.76 -11.75 9.15
N ARG A 204 5.57 -12.31 8.95
CA ARG A 204 4.30 -11.58 9.02
C ARG A 204 3.80 -11.34 10.46
N GLN A 205 4.66 -11.55 11.47
CA GLN A 205 4.29 -11.28 12.87
C GLN A 205 3.95 -9.80 13.10
N SER A 206 4.46 -8.90 12.26
CA SER A 206 4.10 -7.48 12.13
C SER A 206 2.59 -7.22 11.98
N ARG A 207 1.81 -8.21 11.53
CA ARG A 207 0.39 -8.07 11.13
C ARG A 207 -0.55 -9.05 11.85
N LYS A 208 -0.14 -9.63 12.98
CA LYS A 208 -0.97 -10.58 13.75
C LYS A 208 -0.78 -10.43 15.26
N GLY A 209 -1.87 -10.58 16.04
CA GLY A 209 -1.86 -10.43 17.50
C GLY A 209 -1.93 -8.96 17.91
N GLN A 210 -1.03 -8.51 18.81
CA GLN A 210 -0.88 -7.09 19.12
C GLN A 210 -0.18 -6.38 17.95
N ILE A 211 -0.96 -5.89 16.98
CA ILE A 211 -0.44 -5.16 15.83
C ILE A 211 0.13 -3.83 16.33
N SER A 212 1.46 -3.71 16.31
CA SER A 212 2.17 -2.50 16.71
C SER A 212 2.33 -1.53 15.54
N SER A 213 2.82 -0.32 15.82
CA SER A 213 3.16 0.65 14.78
C SER A 213 4.21 0.15 13.78
N TRP A 214 4.89 -0.97 14.06
CA TRP A 214 5.82 -1.60 13.11
C TRP A 214 5.18 -1.89 11.74
N LYS A 215 3.86 -2.09 11.68
CA LYS A 215 3.11 -2.20 10.42
C LYS A 215 3.37 -1.01 9.47
N ALA A 216 3.57 0.20 10.01
CA ALA A 216 3.91 1.40 9.23
C ALA A 216 5.41 1.48 8.87
N TYR A 217 6.27 0.96 9.73
CA TYR A 217 7.72 0.96 9.54
C TYR A 217 8.21 -0.12 8.55
N ALA A 218 7.53 -1.25 8.46
CA ALA A 218 7.96 -2.37 7.62
C ALA A 218 8.17 -1.99 6.14
N PRO A 219 7.22 -1.32 5.43
CA PRO A 219 7.48 -0.90 4.06
C PRO A 219 8.50 0.24 3.96
N ALA A 220 8.54 1.15 4.93
CA ALA A 220 9.55 2.20 4.99
C ALA A 220 10.97 1.64 5.12
N LEU A 221 11.13 0.54 5.86
CA LEU A 221 12.39 -0.21 5.93
C LEU A 221 12.78 -0.79 4.57
N ALA A 222 11.82 -1.38 3.85
CA ALA A 222 12.09 -1.96 2.53
C ALA A 222 12.56 -0.89 1.53
N GLY A 223 11.94 0.30 1.53
CA GLY A 223 12.41 1.43 0.74
C GLY A 223 13.82 1.89 1.13
N LYS A 224 14.11 1.99 2.43
CA LYS A 224 15.46 2.32 2.94
C LYS A 224 16.51 1.29 2.50
N VAL A 225 16.20 0.00 2.62
CA VAL A 225 17.07 -1.10 2.19
C VAL A 225 17.31 -1.07 0.68
N ALA A 226 16.29 -0.75 -0.13
CA ALA A 226 16.45 -0.64 -1.57
C ALA A 226 17.42 0.49 -1.97
N ILE A 227 17.35 1.64 -1.30
CA ILE A 227 18.29 2.76 -1.51
C ILE A 227 19.73 2.33 -1.20
N GLU A 228 19.94 1.68 -0.05
CA GLU A 228 21.25 1.20 0.38
C GLU A 228 21.78 0.08 -0.54
N ALA A 229 20.90 -0.79 -1.06
CA ALA A 229 21.25 -1.83 -2.01
C ALA A 229 21.71 -1.24 -3.35
N VAL A 230 20.98 -0.24 -3.87
CA VAL A 230 21.38 0.48 -5.09
C VAL A 230 22.71 1.20 -4.89
N ASP A 231 22.89 1.95 -3.79
CA ASP A 231 24.17 2.66 -3.53
C ASP A 231 25.35 1.68 -3.45
N ARG A 232 25.17 0.54 -2.78
CA ARG A 232 26.21 -0.49 -2.69
C ARG A 232 26.52 -1.10 -4.06
N ALA A 233 25.50 -1.46 -4.85
CA ALA A 233 25.67 -2.02 -6.18
C ALA A 233 26.36 -1.05 -7.16
N MET A 234 26.01 0.24 -7.11
CA MET A 234 26.66 1.31 -7.90
C MET A 234 28.16 1.45 -7.62
N ARG A 235 28.64 0.91 -6.49
CA ARG A 235 30.07 0.87 -6.13
C ARG A 235 30.78 -0.41 -6.61
N GLY A 236 30.10 -1.24 -7.39
CA GLY A 236 30.65 -2.47 -7.99
C GLY A 236 30.50 -3.72 -7.12
N GLU A 237 29.73 -3.66 -6.04
CA GLU A 237 29.55 -4.80 -5.15
C GLU A 237 28.41 -5.73 -5.61
N GLY A 238 28.64 -7.04 -5.53
CA GLY A 238 27.66 -8.08 -5.87
C GLY A 238 26.72 -8.46 -4.73
N ALA A 239 25.70 -9.26 -5.03
CA ALA A 239 24.66 -9.75 -4.11
C ALA A 239 24.48 -11.28 -4.21
N PRO A 240 23.83 -11.92 -3.21
CA PRO A 240 23.47 -13.33 -3.32
C PRO A 240 22.67 -13.61 -4.58
N SER A 241 23.09 -14.62 -5.35
CA SER A 241 22.55 -14.93 -6.67
C SER A 241 22.62 -16.43 -7.00
N PRO A 242 21.67 -16.96 -7.79
CA PRO A 242 20.38 -16.35 -8.12
C PRO A 242 19.47 -16.25 -6.89
N ILE A 243 18.81 -15.10 -6.70
CA ILE A 243 18.15 -14.81 -5.41
C ILE A 243 16.84 -15.59 -5.22
N TRP A 244 16.03 -15.77 -6.27
CA TRP A 244 14.80 -16.56 -6.19
C TRP A 244 15.10 -18.04 -6.38
N GLU A 245 15.90 -18.35 -7.39
CA GLU A 245 16.12 -19.68 -7.95
C GLU A 245 17.28 -20.44 -7.32
N GLY A 246 18.14 -19.80 -6.53
CA GLY A 246 19.32 -20.45 -5.97
C GLY A 246 18.98 -21.66 -5.12
N GLU A 247 19.92 -22.60 -5.01
CA GLU A 247 19.79 -23.79 -4.15
C GLU A 247 19.46 -23.41 -2.70
N ASP A 248 20.04 -22.31 -2.23
CA ASP A 248 19.73 -21.68 -0.94
C ASP A 248 18.91 -20.37 -1.08
N GLY A 249 18.18 -20.23 -2.19
CA GLY A 249 17.39 -19.06 -2.55
C GLY A 249 16.02 -18.97 -1.88
N VAL A 250 15.29 -17.90 -2.22
CA VAL A 250 13.97 -17.61 -1.64
C VAL A 250 12.97 -18.73 -1.89
N ILE A 251 12.90 -19.29 -3.09
CA ILE A 251 11.94 -20.38 -3.39
C ILE A 251 12.23 -21.61 -2.54
N ALA A 252 13.50 -22.01 -2.46
CA ALA A 252 13.94 -23.24 -1.80
C ALA A 252 13.64 -23.26 -0.30
N TRP A 253 13.82 -22.14 0.40
CA TRP A 253 13.81 -22.13 1.86
C TRP A 253 12.76 -21.23 2.51
N LEU A 254 12.24 -20.24 1.78
CA LEU A 254 11.26 -19.30 2.33
C LEU A 254 9.86 -19.55 1.79
N LEU A 255 9.73 -20.21 0.63
CA LEU A 255 8.44 -20.46 -0.01
C LEU A 255 8.08 -21.96 -0.04
N ASP A 256 7.63 -22.47 -1.19
CA ASP A 256 7.08 -23.83 -1.33
C ASP A 256 8.14 -24.95 -1.43
N GLY A 257 9.43 -24.62 -1.30
CA GLY A 257 10.52 -25.60 -1.32
C GLY A 257 11.20 -25.77 -2.68
N PRO A 258 12.25 -26.61 -2.77
CA PRO A 258 13.08 -26.74 -3.97
C PRO A 258 12.37 -27.35 -5.19
N ASP A 259 11.24 -28.04 -5.00
CA ASP A 259 10.46 -28.63 -6.08
C ASP A 259 9.35 -27.69 -6.62
N ALA A 260 9.26 -26.47 -6.07
CA ALA A 260 8.23 -25.52 -6.44
C ALA A 260 8.56 -24.77 -7.74
N GLU A 261 7.50 -24.43 -8.50
CA GLU A 261 7.57 -23.57 -9.68
C GLU A 261 6.51 -22.47 -9.53
N TYR A 262 6.92 -21.23 -9.80
CA TYR A 262 6.07 -20.05 -9.86
C TYR A 262 6.02 -19.53 -11.30
N THR A 263 4.95 -18.80 -11.63
CA THR A 263 4.85 -18.08 -12.90
C THR A 263 4.68 -16.59 -12.62
N VAL A 264 5.67 -15.79 -13.02
CA VAL A 264 5.63 -14.32 -12.86
C VAL A 264 5.40 -13.70 -14.23
N PRO A 265 4.27 -12.99 -14.45
CA PRO A 265 4.08 -12.22 -15.67
C PRO A 265 5.01 -11.01 -15.64
N LEU A 266 5.64 -10.66 -16.74
CA LEU A 266 6.38 -9.41 -16.89
C LEU A 266 6.17 -8.83 -18.29
N PRO A 267 6.26 -7.51 -18.52
CA PRO A 267 6.22 -6.96 -19.87
C PRO A 267 7.39 -7.48 -20.72
N GLY A 268 7.10 -7.73 -22.00
CA GLY A 268 8.14 -8.04 -22.99
C GLY A 268 8.94 -6.80 -23.41
N PRO A 269 10.05 -6.98 -24.15
CA PRO A 269 10.84 -5.84 -24.64
C PRO A 269 10.00 -4.86 -25.48
N GLY A 270 10.05 -3.58 -25.12
CA GLY A 270 9.28 -2.51 -25.76
C GLY A 270 7.81 -2.46 -25.39
N GLU A 271 7.32 -3.35 -24.52
CA GLU A 271 5.96 -3.26 -23.98
C GLU A 271 5.89 -2.21 -22.85
N PRO A 272 4.84 -1.38 -22.83
CA PRO A 272 4.72 -0.33 -21.82
C PRO A 272 4.43 -0.91 -20.43
N LYS A 273 5.01 -0.28 -19.41
CA LYS A 273 4.70 -0.53 -17.99
C LYS A 273 3.36 0.13 -17.64
N ARG A 274 2.33 -0.65 -17.32
CA ARG A 274 0.94 -0.20 -17.14
C ARG A 274 0.29 -0.70 -15.85
N ALA A 275 0.95 -1.57 -15.09
CA ALA A 275 0.32 -2.28 -13.98
C ALA A 275 -0.26 -1.37 -12.88
N ILE A 276 0.26 -0.14 -12.73
CA ILE A 276 -0.28 0.87 -11.81
C ILE A 276 -1.79 1.15 -12.02
N LEU A 277 -2.29 0.95 -13.24
CA LEU A 277 -3.70 1.14 -13.59
C LEU A 277 -4.61 0.08 -12.94
N ASP A 278 -4.04 -1.06 -12.55
CA ASP A 278 -4.75 -2.15 -11.91
C ASP A 278 -4.80 -1.99 -10.38
N SER A 279 -3.95 -1.13 -9.80
CA SER A 279 -4.03 -0.75 -8.39
C SER A 279 -5.12 0.29 -8.16
N TYR A 280 -5.57 0.46 -6.91
CA TYR A 280 -6.52 1.53 -6.60
C TYR A 280 -6.35 2.10 -5.21
N THR A 281 -6.74 3.37 -5.07
CA THR A 281 -6.68 4.05 -3.77
C THR A 281 -7.85 3.64 -2.90
N LYS A 282 -7.56 3.37 -1.63
CA LYS A 282 -8.62 3.22 -0.64
C LYS A 282 -9.34 4.56 -0.49
N GLU A 283 -10.66 4.56 -0.68
CA GLU A 283 -11.51 5.72 -0.38
C GLU A 283 -11.76 5.84 1.11
N HIS A 284 -11.75 4.71 1.81
CA HIS A 284 -11.99 4.64 3.25
C HIS A 284 -10.72 4.24 4.00
N SER A 285 -10.43 4.91 5.11
CA SER A 285 -9.35 4.50 6.01
C SER A 285 -9.82 3.26 6.76
N ALA A 286 -9.65 2.07 6.18
CA ALA A 286 -10.01 0.79 6.78
C ALA A 286 -9.22 -0.34 6.08
N GLU A 287 -9.27 -1.55 6.65
CA GLU A 287 -8.76 -2.73 5.96
C GLU A 287 -9.45 -2.86 4.57
N TYR A 288 -8.68 -3.28 3.57
CA TYR A 288 -9.10 -3.45 2.19
C TYR A 288 -10.42 -4.23 1.96
N GLN A 289 -10.58 -5.41 2.54
CA GLN A 289 -11.79 -6.25 2.53
C GLN A 289 -13.01 -5.53 3.13
N SER A 290 -12.81 -4.38 3.78
CA SER A 290 -13.89 -3.54 4.30
C SER A 290 -14.32 -2.41 3.36
N GLN A 291 -13.56 -2.13 2.28
CA GLN A 291 -13.89 -1.03 1.35
C GLN A 291 -15.28 -1.22 0.73
N ALA A 292 -15.51 -2.37 0.08
CA ALA A 292 -16.80 -2.68 -0.52
C ALA A 292 -17.93 -2.82 0.52
N PRO A 293 -17.73 -3.46 1.70
CA PRO A 293 -18.71 -3.43 2.78
C PRO A 293 -19.13 -2.02 3.24
N ILE A 294 -18.22 -1.04 3.29
CA ILE A 294 -18.56 0.36 3.62
C ILE A 294 -19.48 0.95 2.55
N ASP A 295 -19.11 0.83 1.28
CA ASP A 295 -19.92 1.36 0.17
C ASP A 295 -21.29 0.68 0.09
N LEU A 296 -21.34 -0.64 0.33
CA LEU A 296 -22.56 -1.41 0.41
C LEU A 296 -23.46 -0.92 1.55
N ALA A 297 -22.92 -0.73 2.76
CA ALA A 297 -23.67 -0.23 3.91
C ALA A 297 -24.25 1.17 3.64
N ARG A 298 -23.45 2.08 3.08
CA ARG A 298 -23.88 3.44 2.70
C ARG A 298 -25.00 3.40 1.66
N ARG A 299 -24.89 2.53 0.64
CA ARG A 299 -25.93 2.34 -0.38
C ARG A 299 -27.23 1.81 0.23
N MET A 300 -27.13 0.84 1.13
CA MET A 300 -28.29 0.22 1.79
C MET A 300 -28.97 1.13 2.80
N ARG A 301 -28.28 2.12 3.38
CA ARG A 301 -28.84 3.03 4.40
C ARG A 301 -30.12 3.73 3.94
N SER A 302 -30.19 4.11 2.67
CA SER A 302 -31.38 4.78 2.09
C SER A 302 -32.62 3.89 2.02
N ARG A 303 -32.47 2.57 2.19
CA ARG A 303 -33.55 1.56 2.11
C ARG A 303 -34.11 1.17 3.48
N ILE A 304 -33.60 1.77 4.56
CA ILE A 304 -34.00 1.47 5.94
C ILE A 304 -34.44 2.76 6.62
N ASP A 305 -35.71 2.85 6.99
CA ASP A 305 -36.27 4.04 7.63
C ASP A 305 -35.76 4.19 9.07
N ASN A 306 -35.93 3.13 9.87
CA ASN A 306 -35.51 3.08 11.27
C ASN A 306 -34.55 1.91 11.51
N LEU A 307 -33.33 2.20 11.97
CA LEU A 307 -32.30 1.20 12.23
C LEU A 307 -32.60 0.36 13.47
N GLU A 308 -33.45 0.85 14.38
CA GLU A 308 -33.91 0.05 15.53
C GLU A 308 -34.78 -1.14 15.11
N ASP A 309 -35.37 -1.10 13.91
CA ASP A 309 -36.18 -2.19 13.37
C ASP A 309 -35.34 -3.35 12.82
N ILE A 310 -34.01 -3.22 12.79
CA ILE A 310 -33.11 -4.30 12.38
C ILE A 310 -33.11 -5.40 13.45
N GLU A 311 -33.48 -6.60 13.03
CA GLU A 311 -33.41 -7.85 13.79
C GLU A 311 -32.00 -8.45 13.67
N SER A 312 -31.49 -8.61 12.44
CA SER A 312 -30.17 -9.19 12.16
C SER A 312 -29.57 -8.72 10.84
N ILE A 313 -28.23 -8.79 10.74
CA ILE A 313 -27.48 -8.58 9.50
C ILE A 313 -26.51 -9.75 9.31
N VAL A 314 -26.55 -10.37 8.13
CA VAL A 314 -25.62 -11.43 7.74
C VAL A 314 -24.84 -10.99 6.51
N LEU A 315 -23.51 -10.96 6.62
CA LEU A 315 -22.61 -10.71 5.50
C LEU A 315 -22.06 -12.04 4.97
N HIS A 316 -22.48 -12.41 3.76
CA HIS A 316 -21.92 -13.53 3.00
C HIS A 316 -20.67 -13.04 2.27
N THR A 317 -19.51 -13.64 2.56
CA THR A 317 -18.21 -13.16 2.06
C THR A 317 -17.22 -14.32 1.95
N SER A 318 -15.99 -14.04 1.51
CA SER A 318 -14.94 -15.05 1.36
C SER A 318 -14.47 -15.61 2.70
N ASN A 319 -13.84 -16.79 2.67
CA ASN A 319 -13.17 -17.37 3.84
C ASN A 319 -12.22 -16.36 4.49
N HIS A 320 -11.40 -15.67 3.68
CA HIS A 320 -10.42 -14.71 4.17
C HIS A 320 -11.09 -13.59 4.97
N THR A 321 -12.10 -12.92 4.42
CA THR A 321 -12.83 -11.87 5.13
C THR A 321 -13.49 -12.42 6.40
N HIS A 322 -14.11 -13.61 6.33
CA HIS A 322 -14.77 -14.24 7.47
C HIS A 322 -13.81 -14.52 8.64
N VAL A 323 -12.61 -15.06 8.36
CA VAL A 323 -11.65 -15.48 9.41
C VAL A 323 -10.66 -14.38 9.81
N VAL A 324 -10.43 -13.36 8.98
CA VAL A 324 -9.45 -12.30 9.24
C VAL A 324 -10.08 -11.06 9.85
N ILE A 325 -11.25 -10.60 9.38
CA ILE A 325 -11.92 -9.38 9.88
C ILE A 325 -13.39 -9.59 10.30
N GLY A 326 -13.94 -10.78 10.05
CA GLY A 326 -15.31 -11.18 10.37
C GLY A 326 -15.46 -11.95 11.69
N THR A 327 -16.64 -12.51 11.93
CA THR A 327 -16.97 -13.29 13.13
C THR A 327 -16.21 -14.61 13.22
N GLY A 328 -15.78 -15.16 12.09
CA GLY A 328 -14.95 -16.37 12.02
C GLY A 328 -13.56 -16.22 12.63
N SER A 329 -13.10 -14.99 12.89
CA SER A 329 -11.83 -14.78 13.59
C SER A 329 -11.87 -15.20 15.06
N ASN A 330 -13.07 -15.37 15.63
CA ASN A 330 -13.29 -15.67 17.05
C ASN A 330 -12.55 -14.70 17.99
N ASP A 331 -12.40 -13.45 17.57
CA ASP A 331 -11.72 -12.41 18.33
C ASP A 331 -12.75 -11.52 19.04
N PRO A 332 -12.90 -11.62 20.38
CA PRO A 332 -13.88 -10.84 21.11
C PRO A 332 -13.58 -9.33 21.08
N GLN A 333 -12.32 -8.93 20.87
CA GLN A 333 -11.96 -7.51 20.81
C GLN A 333 -12.60 -6.80 19.60
N LYS A 334 -12.99 -7.55 18.56
CA LYS A 334 -13.72 -7.01 17.40
C LYS A 334 -15.21 -6.76 17.66
N PHE A 335 -15.66 -6.93 18.89
CA PHE A 335 -16.97 -6.50 19.40
C PHE A 335 -16.84 -5.57 20.61
N ASP A 336 -15.62 -5.16 20.96
CA ASP A 336 -15.34 -4.34 22.12
C ASP A 336 -15.37 -2.84 21.74
N PRO A 337 -16.31 -2.05 22.28
CA PRO A 337 -16.37 -0.61 22.01
C PRO A 337 -15.18 0.19 22.56
N THR A 338 -14.33 -0.42 23.37
CA THR A 338 -13.10 0.17 23.91
C THR A 338 -11.84 -0.30 23.17
N ALA A 339 -11.99 -1.09 22.12
CA ALA A 339 -10.87 -1.55 21.30
C ALA A 339 -10.12 -0.37 20.63
N SER A 340 -8.86 -0.59 20.28
CA SER A 340 -8.08 0.43 19.58
C SER A 340 -8.60 0.66 18.16
N ARG A 341 -8.24 1.81 17.57
CA ARG A 341 -8.53 2.11 16.15
C ARG A 341 -8.06 0.96 15.24
N GLU A 342 -6.88 0.42 15.50
CA GLU A 342 -6.27 -0.67 14.72
C GLU A 342 -7.04 -1.99 14.84
N THR A 343 -7.79 -2.20 15.92
CA THR A 343 -8.71 -3.36 16.02
C THR A 343 -10.03 -3.06 15.33
N LEU A 344 -10.59 -1.86 15.50
CA LEU A 344 -11.84 -1.45 14.85
C LEU A 344 -11.71 -1.38 13.33
N ASP A 345 -10.55 -1.01 12.79
CA ASP A 345 -10.28 -1.00 11.35
C ASP A 345 -10.18 -2.41 10.72
N HIS A 346 -10.14 -3.48 11.55
CA HIS A 346 -10.22 -4.90 11.18
C HIS A 346 -11.48 -5.59 11.75
N SER A 347 -12.55 -4.85 12.04
CA SER A 347 -13.84 -5.38 12.45
C SER A 347 -14.92 -5.04 11.42
N VAL A 348 -15.20 -5.94 10.47
CA VAL A 348 -16.19 -5.66 9.41
C VAL A 348 -17.59 -5.46 9.97
N MET A 349 -17.90 -6.06 11.12
CA MET A 349 -19.16 -5.87 11.82
C MET A 349 -19.29 -4.43 12.34
N TYR A 350 -18.25 -3.88 12.97
CA TYR A 350 -18.23 -2.49 13.41
C TYR A 350 -18.34 -1.54 12.23
N ILE A 351 -17.52 -1.80 11.21
CA ILE A 351 -17.40 -0.98 10.02
C ILE A 351 -18.75 -0.89 9.30
N PHE A 352 -19.40 -2.03 9.06
CA PHE A 352 -20.71 -2.06 8.43
C PHE A 352 -21.77 -1.35 9.28
N ALA A 353 -21.77 -1.54 10.61
CA ALA A 353 -22.73 -0.89 11.51
C ALA A 353 -22.62 0.64 11.47
N VAL A 354 -21.40 1.18 11.61
CA VAL A 354 -21.16 2.64 11.61
C VAL A 354 -21.42 3.25 10.23
N ALA A 355 -20.93 2.63 9.16
CA ALA A 355 -21.18 3.09 7.79
C ALA A 355 -22.68 3.08 7.44
N LEU A 356 -23.42 2.07 7.91
CA LEU A 356 -24.87 2.03 7.77
C LEU A 356 -25.51 3.16 8.57
N GLN A 357 -25.21 3.31 9.86
CA GLN A 357 -25.81 4.34 10.71
C GLN A 357 -25.58 5.76 10.20
N ASP A 358 -24.34 6.10 9.90
CA ASP A 358 -23.92 7.46 9.60
C ASP A 358 -24.07 7.81 8.11
N GLY A 359 -24.25 6.80 7.24
CA GLY A 359 -24.26 6.96 5.79
C GLY A 359 -22.92 7.45 5.21
N THR A 360 -21.88 7.54 6.03
CA THR A 360 -20.55 8.05 5.71
C THR A 360 -19.48 7.26 6.48
N TRP A 361 -18.23 7.43 6.09
CA TRP A 361 -17.07 6.88 6.79
C TRP A 361 -15.98 7.94 6.86
N ASP A 362 -15.47 8.22 8.07
CA ASP A 362 -14.37 9.15 8.28
C ASP A 362 -13.22 8.50 9.06
N HIS A 363 -12.00 8.80 8.63
CA HIS A 363 -10.78 8.22 9.19
C HIS A 363 -10.50 8.52 10.67
N VAL A 364 -11.16 9.53 11.25
CA VAL A 364 -11.07 9.90 12.67
C VAL A 364 -12.41 9.71 13.35
N GLU A 365 -13.46 10.37 12.86
CA GLU A 365 -14.75 10.43 13.56
C GLU A 365 -15.42 9.06 13.66
N SER A 366 -15.29 8.21 12.63
CA SER A 366 -15.83 6.85 12.66
C SER A 366 -15.09 5.91 13.61
N TYR A 367 -13.99 6.35 14.24
CA TYR A 367 -13.23 5.58 15.23
C TYR A 367 -13.21 6.23 16.62
N ALA A 368 -13.82 7.40 16.79
CA ALA A 368 -13.80 8.12 18.05
C ALA A 368 -14.43 7.25 19.17
N PRO A 369 -13.84 7.19 20.38
CA PRO A 369 -14.36 6.36 21.47
C PRO A 369 -15.86 6.61 21.77
N GLU A 370 -16.27 7.87 21.76
CA GLU A 370 -17.66 8.31 21.93
C GLU A 370 -18.59 7.85 20.81
N ARG A 371 -18.08 7.68 19.59
CA ARG A 371 -18.82 7.13 18.45
C ARG A 371 -18.94 5.62 18.57
N ALA A 372 -17.83 4.94 18.89
CA ALA A 372 -17.80 3.49 19.04
C ALA A 372 -18.65 3.00 20.23
N ALA A 373 -18.70 3.78 21.32
CA ALA A 373 -19.40 3.44 22.55
C ALA A 373 -20.89 3.81 22.57
N ARG A 374 -21.46 4.34 21.48
CA ARG A 374 -22.91 4.66 21.46
C ARG A 374 -23.74 3.38 21.69
N PRO A 375 -24.74 3.39 22.59
CA PRO A 375 -25.50 2.19 22.91
C PRO A 375 -26.20 1.54 21.71
N ASP A 376 -26.77 2.35 20.82
CA ASP A 376 -27.45 1.92 19.59
C ASP A 376 -26.48 1.25 18.60
N THR A 377 -25.24 1.72 18.54
CA THR A 377 -24.17 1.19 17.70
C THR A 377 -23.71 -0.16 18.21
N VAL A 378 -23.48 -0.28 19.52
CA VAL A 378 -23.11 -1.55 20.15
C VAL A 378 -24.23 -2.58 19.98
N GLU A 379 -25.49 -2.16 20.09
CA GLU A 379 -26.64 -3.03 19.82
C GLU A 379 -26.64 -3.51 18.36
N LEU A 380 -26.56 -2.60 17.39
CA LEU A 380 -26.56 -2.95 15.96
C LEU A 380 -25.35 -3.83 15.59
N TRP A 381 -24.17 -3.46 16.05
CA TRP A 381 -22.92 -4.18 15.84
C TRP A 381 -23.04 -5.66 16.26
N ARG A 382 -23.68 -5.94 17.40
CA ARG A 382 -23.91 -7.30 17.90
C ARG A 382 -24.94 -8.10 17.10
N LYS A 383 -25.74 -7.44 16.26
CA LYS A 383 -26.68 -8.08 15.32
C LYS A 383 -26.02 -8.45 13.99
N ILE A 384 -24.77 -8.04 13.76
CA ILE A 384 -24.04 -8.31 12.51
C ILE A 384 -23.17 -9.56 12.68
N SER A 385 -23.31 -10.49 11.74
CA SER A 385 -22.48 -11.69 11.63
C SER A 385 -21.92 -11.84 10.22
N THR A 386 -20.83 -12.60 10.08
CA THR A 386 -20.33 -13.01 8.76
C THR A 386 -20.39 -14.51 8.60
N VAL A 387 -20.62 -14.95 7.38
CA VAL A 387 -20.58 -16.36 6.98
C VAL A 387 -19.72 -16.51 5.74
N GLU A 388 -18.91 -17.56 5.71
CA GLU A 388 -18.24 -17.95 4.48
C GLU A 388 -19.27 -18.40 3.43
N ASP A 389 -19.13 -17.86 2.23
CA ASP A 389 -19.85 -18.32 1.05
C ASP A 389 -18.82 -18.86 0.03
N PRO A 390 -18.95 -20.14 -0.39
CA PRO A 390 -17.99 -20.77 -1.28
C PRO A 390 -17.77 -20.02 -2.61
N GLU A 391 -18.80 -19.36 -3.13
CA GLU A 391 -18.67 -18.60 -4.37
C GLU A 391 -17.86 -17.31 -4.16
N TRP A 392 -18.05 -16.64 -3.03
CA TRP A 392 -17.21 -15.50 -2.66
C TRP A 392 -15.77 -15.91 -2.38
N THR A 393 -15.53 -17.08 -1.78
CA THR A 393 -14.18 -17.65 -1.62
C THR A 393 -13.54 -17.95 -2.98
N ARG A 394 -14.27 -18.57 -3.91
CA ARG A 394 -13.78 -18.84 -5.27
C ARG A 394 -13.37 -17.57 -5.98
N ARG A 395 -14.23 -16.55 -5.98
CA ARG A 395 -13.97 -15.24 -6.60
C ARG A 395 -12.80 -14.52 -5.94
N TYR A 396 -12.68 -14.56 -4.62
CA TYR A 396 -11.53 -13.97 -3.89
C TYR A 396 -10.18 -14.54 -4.37
N HIS A 397 -10.15 -15.83 -4.68
CA HIS A 397 -8.95 -16.52 -5.17
C HIS A 397 -8.81 -16.53 -6.70
N SER A 398 -9.72 -15.90 -7.44
CA SER A 398 -9.61 -15.84 -8.89
C SER A 398 -8.34 -15.09 -9.31
N GLU A 399 -7.68 -15.61 -10.34
CA GLU A 399 -6.60 -14.94 -11.05
C GLU A 399 -7.14 -14.05 -12.18
N ASP A 400 -8.40 -14.24 -12.58
CA ASP A 400 -9.12 -13.38 -13.51
C ASP A 400 -9.59 -12.09 -12.79
N PRO A 401 -9.06 -10.91 -13.15
CA PRO A 401 -9.45 -9.64 -12.56
C PRO A 401 -10.96 -9.35 -12.66
N ASP A 402 -11.63 -9.82 -13.71
CA ASP A 402 -13.06 -9.57 -13.94
C ASP A 402 -13.96 -10.40 -13.01
N GLU A 403 -13.47 -11.56 -12.56
CA GLU A 403 -14.18 -12.39 -11.58
C GLU A 403 -13.82 -12.04 -10.13
N LYS A 404 -12.61 -11.49 -9.93
CA LYS A 404 -12.02 -11.28 -8.62
C LYS A 404 -12.86 -10.31 -7.78
N ALA A 405 -13.19 -10.74 -6.56
CA ALA A 405 -14.08 -10.00 -5.69
C ALA A 405 -13.61 -10.03 -4.24
N PHE A 406 -13.84 -8.91 -3.55
CA PHE A 406 -13.36 -8.67 -2.19
C PHE A 406 -14.43 -8.11 -1.26
N GLY A 407 -15.66 -7.95 -1.76
CA GLY A 407 -16.78 -7.47 -0.98
C GLY A 407 -17.63 -8.57 -0.36
N ALA A 408 -18.93 -8.34 -0.35
CA ALA A 408 -19.89 -9.20 0.32
C ALA A 408 -21.29 -9.02 -0.26
N ARG A 409 -22.14 -10.01 0.03
CA ARG A 409 -23.60 -9.87 -0.02
C ARG A 409 -24.14 -9.68 1.39
N ALA A 410 -24.87 -8.59 1.61
CA ALA A 410 -25.50 -8.27 2.87
C ALA A 410 -26.99 -8.67 2.85
N VAL A 411 -27.43 -9.35 3.90
CA VAL A 411 -28.83 -9.71 4.13
C VAL A 411 -29.26 -9.09 5.45
N ILE A 412 -30.10 -8.06 5.39
CA ILE A 412 -30.66 -7.35 6.54
C ILE A 412 -32.09 -7.85 6.76
N THR A 413 -32.37 -8.39 7.92
CA THR A 413 -33.72 -8.82 8.32
C THR A 413 -34.27 -7.82 9.33
N LEU A 414 -35.47 -7.30 9.08
CA LEU A 414 -36.20 -6.42 9.99
C LEU A 414 -37.11 -7.24 10.92
N LYS A 415 -37.51 -6.63 12.05
CA LYS A 415 -38.38 -7.24 13.09
C LYS A 415 -39.75 -7.67 12.57
N ASP A 416 -40.24 -7.05 11.50
CA ASP A 416 -41.51 -7.40 10.84
C ASP A 416 -41.37 -8.58 9.85
N GLY A 417 -40.15 -9.10 9.67
CA GLY A 417 -39.83 -10.18 8.73
C GLY A 417 -39.42 -9.70 7.34
N THR A 418 -39.43 -8.40 7.06
CA THR A 418 -38.93 -7.83 5.79
C THR A 418 -37.45 -8.12 5.64
N VAL A 419 -37.04 -8.56 4.43
CA VAL A 419 -35.64 -8.84 4.10
C VAL A 419 -35.16 -7.89 3.02
N ILE A 420 -34.05 -7.19 3.31
CA ILE A 420 -33.36 -6.29 2.40
C ILE A 420 -32.03 -6.93 2.05
N THR A 421 -31.87 -7.30 0.77
CA THR A 421 -30.63 -7.88 0.24
C THR A 421 -29.99 -6.95 -0.78
N ASP A 422 -28.66 -6.93 -0.76
CA ASP A 422 -27.82 -6.26 -1.74
C ASP A 422 -26.40 -6.84 -1.71
N GLU A 423 -25.62 -6.64 -2.77
CA GLU A 423 -24.23 -7.12 -2.85
C GLU A 423 -23.31 -6.17 -3.62
N LEU A 424 -22.03 -6.18 -3.25
CA LEU A 424 -21.02 -5.41 -3.94
C LEU A 424 -19.72 -6.22 -4.02
N ALA A 425 -19.20 -6.40 -5.24
CA ALA A 425 -18.04 -7.25 -5.49
C ALA A 425 -16.71 -6.55 -5.19
N VAL A 426 -16.59 -5.30 -5.61
CA VAL A 426 -15.40 -4.44 -5.46
C VAL A 426 -15.84 -3.05 -5.00
N ALA A 427 -14.96 -2.33 -4.32
CA ALA A 427 -15.25 -0.99 -3.81
C ALA A 427 -15.57 -0.01 -4.95
N ASP A 428 -16.29 1.07 -4.65
CA ASP A 428 -16.67 2.04 -5.68
C ASP A 428 -15.44 2.65 -6.36
N ALA A 429 -14.38 2.93 -5.60
CA ALA A 429 -13.12 3.50 -6.07
C ALA A 429 -12.22 2.54 -6.87
N HIS A 430 -12.55 1.24 -6.91
CA HIS A 430 -11.80 0.24 -7.68
C HIS A 430 -11.86 0.55 -9.20
N PRO A 431 -10.85 0.19 -10.02
CA PRO A 431 -10.88 0.35 -11.48
C PRO A 431 -12.11 -0.25 -12.15
N LEU A 432 -12.58 -1.37 -11.61
CA LEU A 432 -13.82 -2.08 -11.99
C LEU A 432 -15.05 -1.69 -11.13
N GLY A 433 -14.91 -0.67 -10.27
CA GLY A 433 -15.96 -0.19 -9.37
C GLY A 433 -16.94 0.76 -10.04
N ALA A 434 -17.96 1.18 -9.29
CA ALA A 434 -18.99 2.09 -9.81
C ALA A 434 -18.49 3.54 -10.00
N ARG A 435 -17.44 3.94 -9.30
CA ARG A 435 -16.84 5.28 -9.37
C ARG A 435 -15.31 5.20 -9.22
N PRO A 436 -14.60 4.67 -10.23
CA PRO A 436 -13.13 4.66 -10.22
C PRO A 436 -12.60 6.08 -10.02
N PHE A 437 -11.62 6.25 -9.15
CA PHE A 437 -11.08 7.58 -8.86
C PHE A 437 -10.33 8.16 -10.06
N ALA A 438 -10.72 9.37 -10.45
CA ALA A 438 -9.96 10.24 -11.34
C ALA A 438 -9.29 11.39 -10.54
N ARG A 439 -8.49 12.23 -11.21
CA ARG A 439 -7.70 13.33 -10.61
C ARG A 439 -8.48 14.17 -9.59
N GLU A 440 -9.72 14.53 -9.89
CA GLU A 440 -10.53 15.35 -8.99
C GLU A 440 -10.83 14.64 -7.66
N GLN A 441 -11.08 13.33 -7.64
CA GLN A 441 -11.27 12.60 -6.38
C GLN A 441 -9.98 12.52 -5.55
N TYR A 442 -8.81 12.42 -6.18
CA TYR A 442 -7.52 12.50 -5.46
C TYR A 442 -7.29 13.88 -4.85
N LYS A 443 -7.64 14.94 -5.58
CA LYS A 443 -7.55 16.33 -5.08
C LYS A 443 -8.52 16.57 -3.93
N GLU A 444 -9.77 16.11 -4.06
CA GLU A 444 -10.77 16.18 -2.98
C GLU A 444 -10.28 15.44 -1.73
N LYS A 445 -9.73 14.22 -1.89
CA LYS A 445 -9.12 13.46 -0.80
C LYS A 445 -7.97 14.22 -0.16
N PHE A 446 -7.06 14.79 -0.96
CA PHE A 446 -5.95 15.60 -0.47
C PHE A 446 -6.44 16.80 0.33
N THR A 447 -7.33 17.63 -0.24
CA THR A 447 -7.88 18.80 0.44
C THR A 447 -8.59 18.42 1.73
N LYS A 448 -9.37 17.33 1.74
CA LYS A 448 -10.05 16.85 2.95
C LYS A 448 -9.05 16.46 4.04
N LEU A 449 -8.03 15.67 3.72
CA LEU A 449 -7.05 15.15 4.67
C LEU A 449 -6.00 16.18 5.09
N ALA A 450 -5.74 17.18 4.25
CA ALA A 450 -4.84 18.29 4.52
C ALA A 450 -5.50 19.42 5.32
N ASN A 451 -6.85 19.46 5.39
CA ASN A 451 -7.59 20.52 6.05
C ASN A 451 -7.22 20.63 7.54
N GLY A 452 -6.88 21.84 7.99
CA GLY A 452 -6.44 22.10 9.36
C GLY A 452 -5.01 21.62 9.67
N VAL A 453 -4.33 20.95 8.73
CA VAL A 453 -2.96 20.46 8.88
C VAL A 453 -1.99 21.27 8.02
N ILE A 454 -2.32 21.48 6.75
CA ILE A 454 -1.49 22.20 5.78
C ILE A 454 -2.20 23.50 5.42
N ALA A 455 -1.46 24.61 5.39
CA ALA A 455 -2.01 25.90 5.00
C ALA A 455 -2.58 25.87 3.56
N PRO A 456 -3.72 26.50 3.27
CA PRO A 456 -4.33 26.44 1.94
C PRO A 456 -3.40 26.82 0.78
N ALA A 457 -2.55 27.84 0.96
CA ALA A 457 -1.57 28.25 -0.06
C ALA A 457 -0.52 27.16 -0.32
N GLU A 458 -0.13 26.41 0.70
CA GLU A 458 0.82 25.31 0.57
C GLU A 458 0.17 24.08 -0.09
N GLN A 459 -1.12 23.83 0.19
CA GLN A 459 -1.91 22.82 -0.52
C GLN A 459 -1.96 23.10 -2.02
N GLU A 460 -2.27 24.35 -2.42
CA GLU A 460 -2.33 24.77 -3.82
C GLU A 460 -0.95 24.68 -4.49
N ARG A 461 0.12 25.10 -3.80
CA ARG A 461 1.50 24.98 -4.29
C ARG A 461 1.87 23.52 -4.56
N PHE A 462 1.58 22.62 -3.63
CA PHE A 462 1.84 21.19 -3.80
C PHE A 462 1.05 20.60 -4.96
N LEU A 463 -0.26 20.86 -5.02
CA LEU A 463 -1.10 20.35 -6.11
C LEU A 463 -0.61 20.83 -7.48
N THR A 464 -0.26 22.11 -7.60
CA THR A 464 0.33 22.66 -8.83
C THR A 464 1.61 21.93 -9.23
N ALA A 465 2.50 21.66 -8.26
CA ALA A 465 3.74 20.93 -8.51
C ALA A 465 3.48 19.46 -8.90
N ALA A 466 2.56 18.77 -8.21
CA ALA A 466 2.21 17.38 -8.50
C ALA A 466 1.54 17.26 -9.88
N GLU A 467 0.57 18.12 -10.21
CA GLU A 467 -0.10 18.14 -11.52
C GLU A 467 0.89 18.45 -12.66
N GLY A 468 1.93 19.27 -12.39
CA GLY A 468 3.00 19.58 -13.32
C GLY A 468 4.22 18.65 -13.25
N LEU A 469 4.12 17.50 -12.57
CA LEU A 469 5.27 16.64 -12.22
C LEU A 469 6.17 16.34 -13.42
N ASP A 470 5.60 15.91 -14.54
CA ASP A 470 6.36 15.51 -15.73
C ASP A 470 7.26 16.66 -16.26
N SER A 471 6.80 17.90 -16.11
CA SER A 471 7.51 19.10 -16.56
C SER A 471 8.51 19.66 -15.53
N ILE A 472 8.62 19.06 -14.33
CA ILE A 472 9.59 19.51 -13.33
C ILE A 472 11.01 19.22 -13.81
N ALA A 473 11.79 20.28 -14.01
CA ALA A 473 13.21 20.18 -14.35
C ALA A 473 14.03 19.57 -13.22
N GLY A 474 15.21 19.04 -13.56
CA GLY A 474 16.17 18.50 -12.59
C GLY A 474 16.46 19.48 -11.44
N GLY A 475 16.42 18.96 -10.21
CA GLY A 475 16.57 19.75 -8.98
C GLY A 475 15.29 20.46 -8.49
N GLY A 476 14.19 20.42 -9.24
CA GLY A 476 12.91 21.02 -8.87
C GLY A 476 12.00 20.14 -7.99
N LEU A 477 12.35 18.87 -7.79
CA LEU A 477 11.51 17.88 -7.08
C LEU A 477 11.35 18.14 -5.56
N SER A 478 12.04 19.15 -5.01
CA SER A 478 11.73 19.65 -3.67
C SER A 478 10.31 20.24 -3.58
N ALA A 479 9.72 20.61 -4.72
CA ALA A 479 8.34 21.07 -4.76
C ALA A 479 7.32 19.99 -4.36
N LEU A 480 7.68 18.71 -4.39
CA LEU A 480 6.83 17.60 -3.93
C LEU A 480 6.81 17.44 -2.41
N ASN A 481 7.71 18.09 -1.67
CA ASN A 481 7.66 18.10 -0.21
C ASN A 481 6.68 19.14 0.27
N ILE A 482 5.82 18.77 1.22
CA ILE A 482 4.90 19.69 1.88
C ILE A 482 5.49 20.09 3.23
N VAL A 483 5.43 21.38 3.55
CA VAL A 483 5.78 21.89 4.88
C VAL A 483 4.53 22.07 5.72
N VAL A 484 4.64 21.74 7.01
CA VAL A 484 3.55 21.89 7.98
C VAL A 484 3.94 22.95 8.99
N GLU A 485 2.97 23.77 9.40
CA GLU A 485 3.18 24.81 10.39
C GLU A 485 3.66 24.22 11.72
N LYS A 486 4.61 24.89 12.36
CA LYS A 486 5.21 24.38 13.60
C LYS A 486 4.15 24.13 14.68
N SER A 487 3.14 24.98 14.78
CA SER A 487 2.03 24.83 15.74
C SER A 487 1.24 23.53 15.57
N VAL A 488 1.15 22.99 14.35
CA VAL A 488 0.51 21.70 14.09
C VAL A 488 1.41 20.55 14.58
N LEU A 489 2.71 20.63 14.29
CA LEU A 489 3.69 19.66 14.76
C LEU A 489 3.85 19.65 16.29
N ASP A 490 3.74 20.82 16.92
CA ASP A 490 3.78 20.98 18.38
C ASP A 490 2.56 20.31 19.07
N GLY A 491 1.49 20.01 18.31
CA GLY A 491 0.34 19.23 18.78
C GLY A 491 0.56 17.71 18.74
N ALA A 492 1.67 17.23 18.18
CA ALA A 492 1.99 15.81 18.16
C ALA A 492 2.35 15.27 19.56
N PRO A 493 2.12 13.97 19.84
CA PRO A 493 2.49 13.37 21.12
C PRO A 493 3.99 13.52 21.41
N ALA A 494 4.32 13.80 22.67
CA ALA A 494 5.71 13.79 23.12
C ALA A 494 6.33 12.39 22.93
N ILE A 495 7.52 12.35 22.35
CA ILE A 495 8.32 11.14 22.18
C ILE A 495 9.54 11.19 23.10
N GLY A 496 10.00 10.01 23.55
CA GLY A 496 11.25 9.91 24.31
C GLY A 496 12.47 10.19 23.43
N GLY A 497 13.61 10.49 24.05
CA GLY A 497 14.88 10.60 23.34
C GLY A 497 15.29 9.28 22.67
N GLY A 498 16.02 9.40 21.56
CA GLY A 498 16.65 8.28 20.86
C GLY A 498 18.14 8.14 21.20
N ILE A 499 18.84 7.28 20.46
CA ILE A 499 20.31 7.14 20.56
C ILE A 499 21.08 8.16 19.70
N PHE A 500 20.37 9.01 18.96
CA PHE A 500 20.90 10.03 18.06
C PHE A 500 20.48 11.42 18.50
#